data_AF-A0A0G2FYR8-F1
#
_entry.id   AF-A0A0G2FYR8-F1
#
_cell.length_a   1.000
_cell.length_b   1.000
_cell.length_c   1.000
_cell.angle_alpha   90.00
_cell.angle_beta   90.00
_cell.angle_gamma   90.00
#
_symmetry.space_group_name_H-M   'P 1'
#
loop_
_entity.id
_entity.type
_entity.pdbx_description
1 polymer ?
#
loop_
_entity_poly.entity_id
_entity_poly.type
_entity_poly.pdbx_seq_one_letter_code
_entity_poly.pdbx_strand_id
1 'polypeptide(L)'
;MAESTPLSIRSSLWGEERFSDANIIMGQKIWRVHRCVICQQSKYFEKALEGNFMESKTKTIDLTGSQFLEEHVDGMLKYLYIRELDKSQKSDPIAAFLVADYFQVAPLRIKAAEQLNKGLKDLTSKKFFVNFKRYCHIVLGQHPGTPLEQAVIKVISDNLQMVMHDSGAWDELTDAYPSLGTKILNMIYAKPAPPVTNIKRPVGVAFDDTLQSGRSTPKGRGFRPGSNH
;
A
#
# COMPACT_ATOMS: atom_id res chain seq x y z
N MET A 1 41.90 -1.64 8.40
CA MET A 1 40.91 -2.61 8.90
C MET A 1 39.60 -1.87 9.00
N ALA A 2 38.55 -2.32 8.31
CA ALA A 2 37.26 -1.63 8.34
C ALA A 2 36.58 -1.93 9.68
N GLU A 3 36.28 -0.89 10.46
CA GLU A 3 35.46 -1.00 11.67
C GLU A 3 34.08 -1.53 11.27
N SER A 4 33.79 -2.78 11.65
CA SER A 4 32.46 -3.35 11.54
C SER A 4 31.54 -2.58 12.49
N THR A 5 30.63 -1.79 11.94
CA THR A 5 29.59 -1.12 12.71
C THR A 5 28.85 -2.17 13.54
N PRO A 6 28.64 -1.96 14.85
CA PRO A 6 27.94 -2.95 15.68
C PRO A 6 26.54 -3.19 15.09
N LEU A 7 26.25 -4.44 14.74
CA LEU A 7 24.91 -4.84 14.32
C LEU A 7 23.94 -4.50 15.45
N SER A 8 22.76 -3.96 15.11
CA SER A 8 21.73 -3.77 16.12
C SER A 8 21.36 -5.10 16.76
N ILE A 9 21.01 -5.11 18.05
CA ILE A 9 20.59 -6.33 18.78
C ILE A 9 19.50 -7.08 18.02
N ARG A 10 18.58 -6.34 17.36
CA ARG A 10 17.55 -6.95 16.52
C ARG A 10 18.15 -7.65 15.31
N SER A 11 19.12 -7.05 14.63
CA SER A 11 19.76 -7.64 13.45
C SER A 11 20.49 -8.94 13.78
N SER A 12 21.07 -9.06 14.97
CA SER A 12 21.74 -10.29 15.42
C SER A 12 20.78 -11.44 15.75
N LEU A 13 19.48 -11.18 15.91
CA LEU A 13 18.48 -12.23 16.14
C LEU A 13 18.02 -12.92 14.85
N TRP A 14 18.39 -12.40 13.68
CA TRP A 14 18.03 -13.03 12.41
C TRP A 14 18.79 -14.35 12.23
N GLY A 15 18.06 -15.45 12.04
CA GLY A 15 18.64 -16.78 11.89
C GLY A 15 19.00 -17.48 13.22
N GLU A 16 18.87 -16.78 14.34
CA GLU A 16 19.03 -17.38 15.68
C GLU A 16 17.72 -18.04 16.12
N GLU A 17 17.80 -19.28 16.58
CA GLU A 17 16.62 -20.00 17.11
C GLU A 17 16.38 -19.70 18.59
N ARG A 18 17.39 -19.15 19.27
CA ARG A 18 17.35 -18.88 20.71
C ARG A 18 16.29 -17.82 21.01
N PHE A 19 15.32 -18.16 21.85
CA PHE A 19 14.15 -17.33 22.18
C PHE A 19 13.15 -17.11 21.05
N SER A 20 13.24 -17.88 19.96
CA SER A 20 12.14 -17.96 18.99
C SER A 20 10.89 -18.55 19.66
N ASP A 21 9.75 -17.93 19.38
CA ASP A 21 8.46 -18.22 20.03
C ASP A 21 7.30 -18.27 19.02
N ALA A 22 7.63 -18.29 17.72
CA ALA A 22 6.72 -18.60 16.64
C ALA A 22 7.44 -19.26 15.45
N ASN A 23 6.66 -19.97 14.63
CA ASN A 23 7.11 -20.60 13.40
C ASN A 23 6.33 -20.05 12.21
N ILE A 24 7.03 -19.84 11.09
CA ILE A 24 6.42 -19.62 9.79
C ILE A 24 6.83 -20.81 8.92
N ILE A 25 5.86 -21.47 8.30
CA ILE A 25 6.07 -22.69 7.50
C ILE A 25 5.69 -22.40 6.06
N MET A 26 6.47 -22.89 5.12
CA MET A 26 6.14 -22.86 3.70
C MET A 26 6.70 -24.11 3.01
N GLY A 27 5.85 -25.10 2.78
CA GLY A 27 6.26 -26.41 2.30
C GLY A 27 7.22 -27.08 3.30
N GLN A 28 8.45 -27.32 2.88
CA GLN A 28 9.49 -27.91 3.75
C GLN A 28 10.30 -26.87 4.53
N LYS A 29 10.15 -25.58 4.20
CA LYS A 29 10.89 -24.51 4.84
C LYS A 29 10.18 -24.09 6.13
N ILE A 30 10.98 -23.93 7.19
CA ILE A 30 10.52 -23.43 8.48
C ILE A 30 11.43 -22.27 8.89
N TRP A 31 10.82 -21.11 9.15
CA TRP A 31 11.50 -20.00 9.81
C TRP A 31 11.06 -19.93 11.27
N ARG A 32 12.03 -20.13 12.17
CA ARG A 32 11.87 -19.88 13.60
C ARG A 32 12.05 -18.39 13.84
N VAL A 33 11.01 -17.73 14.33
CA VAL A 33 10.95 -16.27 14.41
C VAL A 33 10.57 -15.81 15.82
N HIS A 34 10.84 -14.54 16.07
CA HIS A 34 10.62 -13.88 17.35
C HIS A 34 9.41 -12.96 17.20
N ARG A 35 8.32 -13.28 17.89
CA ARG A 35 7.04 -12.57 17.81
C ARG A 35 7.20 -11.10 18.15
N CYS A 36 7.99 -10.78 19.18
CA CYS A 36 8.26 -9.41 19.58
C CYS A 36 8.86 -8.55 18.44
N VAL A 37 9.63 -9.16 17.53
CA VAL A 37 10.23 -8.47 16.39
C VAL A 37 9.24 -8.33 15.24
N ILE A 38 8.56 -9.43 14.86
CA ILE A 38 7.72 -9.44 13.66
C ILE A 38 6.35 -8.78 13.87
N CYS A 39 5.73 -8.96 15.05
CA CYS A 39 4.39 -8.41 15.33
C CYS A 39 4.43 -6.89 15.44
N GLN A 40 5.49 -6.33 16.05
CA GLN A 40 5.65 -4.87 16.16
C GLN A 40 5.78 -4.18 14.79
N GLN A 41 6.14 -4.92 13.74
CA GLN A 41 6.44 -4.38 12.43
C GLN A 41 5.45 -4.79 11.34
N SER A 42 4.55 -5.72 11.66
CA SER A 42 3.54 -6.26 10.75
C SER A 42 2.23 -6.44 11.48
N LYS A 43 1.24 -5.66 11.05
CA LYS A 43 -0.15 -5.80 11.53
C LYS A 43 -0.75 -7.16 11.19
N TYR A 44 -0.28 -7.80 10.12
CA TYR A 44 -0.69 -9.17 9.78
C TYR A 44 -0.23 -10.14 10.87
N PHE A 45 1.06 -10.14 11.20
CA PHE A 45 1.62 -11.05 12.19
C PHE A 45 1.09 -10.79 13.60
N GLU A 46 0.93 -9.52 13.98
CA GLU A 46 0.26 -9.12 15.22
C GLU A 46 -1.13 -9.78 15.33
N LYS A 47 -2.00 -9.56 14.33
CA LYS A 47 -3.36 -10.13 14.34
C LYS A 47 -3.38 -11.64 14.28
N ALA A 48 -2.51 -12.27 13.49
CA ALA A 48 -2.46 -13.71 13.35
C ALA A 48 -2.00 -14.41 14.65
N LEU A 49 -1.00 -13.84 15.34
CA LEU A 49 -0.36 -14.48 16.49
C LEU A 49 -0.90 -14.03 17.84
N GLU A 50 -1.65 -12.93 17.90
CA GLU A 50 -2.31 -12.42 19.11
C GLU A 50 -3.85 -12.48 19.05
N GLY A 51 -4.43 -12.78 17.88
CA GLY A 51 -5.87 -12.90 17.71
C GLY A 51 -6.46 -14.19 18.31
N ASN A 52 -7.67 -14.53 17.87
CA ASN A 52 -8.41 -15.71 18.34
C ASN A 52 -8.33 -16.91 17.37
N PHE A 53 -7.48 -16.82 16.36
CA PHE A 53 -7.34 -17.86 15.33
C PHE A 53 -6.43 -19.01 15.79
N MET A 54 -6.36 -20.09 15.01
CA MET A 54 -5.56 -21.27 15.37
C MET A 54 -4.07 -20.95 15.47
N GLU A 55 -3.59 -20.04 14.63
CA GLU A 55 -2.22 -19.54 14.56
C GLU A 55 -1.80 -18.86 15.87
N SER A 56 -2.74 -18.23 16.58
CA SER A 56 -2.44 -17.65 17.89
C SER A 56 -2.31 -18.71 18.97
N LYS A 57 -2.92 -19.89 18.82
CA LYS A 57 -2.77 -21.02 19.75
C LYS A 57 -1.53 -21.83 19.46
N THR A 58 -1.28 -22.14 18.19
CA THR A 58 -0.14 -22.96 17.73
C THR A 58 1.16 -22.18 17.62
N LYS A 59 1.08 -20.83 17.61
CA LYS A 59 2.18 -19.92 17.28
C LYS A 59 2.85 -20.27 15.96
N THR A 60 2.09 -20.86 15.05
CA THR A 60 2.57 -21.33 13.76
C THR A 60 1.70 -20.75 12.66
N ILE A 61 2.32 -20.10 11.68
CA ILE A 61 1.64 -19.61 10.47
C ILE A 61 2.09 -20.48 9.31
N ASP A 62 1.13 -21.10 8.64
CA ASP A 62 1.39 -21.88 7.43
C ASP A 62 1.09 -21.04 6.18
N LEU A 63 2.11 -20.87 5.34
CA LEU A 63 2.07 -20.16 4.06
C LEU A 63 2.23 -21.12 2.87
N THR A 64 2.12 -22.43 3.10
CA THR A 64 2.18 -23.46 2.05
C THR A 64 1.07 -23.23 1.03
N GLY A 65 1.43 -23.21 -0.25
CA GLY A 65 0.49 -22.93 -1.34
C GLY A 65 0.11 -21.45 -1.50
N SER A 66 0.76 -20.54 -0.76
CA SER A 66 0.60 -19.10 -1.01
C SER A 66 1.13 -18.70 -2.39
N GLN A 67 0.65 -17.56 -2.89
CA GLN A 67 1.08 -16.97 -4.16
C GLN A 67 2.53 -16.44 -4.16
N PHE A 68 3.21 -16.45 -3.00
CA PHE A 68 4.57 -15.97 -2.86
C PHE A 68 5.56 -17.13 -3.05
N LEU A 69 6.82 -16.79 -3.33
CA LEU A 69 7.94 -17.72 -3.34
C LEU A 69 8.66 -17.68 -1.99
N GLU A 70 9.38 -18.75 -1.64
CA GLU A 70 10.17 -18.84 -0.41
C GLU A 70 11.11 -17.62 -0.24
N GLU A 71 11.75 -17.20 -1.34
CA GLU A 71 12.66 -16.05 -1.37
C GLU A 71 11.98 -14.71 -1.06
N HIS A 72 10.72 -14.52 -1.44
CA HIS A 72 9.97 -13.30 -1.14
C HIS A 72 9.66 -13.22 0.36
N VAL A 73 9.27 -14.35 0.94
CA VAL A 73 8.98 -14.47 2.38
C VAL A 73 10.26 -14.32 3.19
N ASP A 74 11.35 -15.00 2.80
CA ASP A 74 12.65 -14.90 3.47
C ASP A 74 13.17 -13.46 3.47
N GLY A 75 13.17 -12.80 2.31
CA GLY A 75 13.59 -11.40 2.19
C GLY A 75 12.72 -10.46 3.03
N MET A 76 11.41 -10.68 3.09
CA MET A 76 10.50 -9.90 3.92
C MET A 76 10.78 -10.10 5.41
N LEU A 77 10.92 -11.35 5.87
CA LEU A 77 11.23 -11.66 7.26
C LEU A 77 12.58 -11.10 7.65
N LYS A 78 13.61 -11.29 6.82
CA LYS A 78 14.94 -10.72 7.01
C LYS A 78 14.90 -9.20 7.14
N TYR A 79 14.08 -8.53 6.32
CA TYR A 79 13.89 -7.09 6.42
C TYR A 79 13.32 -6.64 7.77
N LEU A 80 12.43 -7.42 8.40
CA LEU A 80 11.91 -7.10 9.74
C LEU A 80 13.05 -7.06 10.78
N TYR A 81 14.10 -7.86 10.62
CA TYR A 81 15.23 -7.86 11.54
C TYR A 81 16.30 -6.83 11.17
N ILE A 82 16.62 -6.70 9.89
CA ILE A 82 17.79 -5.94 9.43
C ILE A 82 17.42 -4.51 9.00
N ARG A 83 16.20 -4.30 8.49
CA ARG A 83 15.68 -3.02 7.94
C ARG A 83 16.36 -2.52 6.67
N GLU A 84 17.03 -3.41 5.95
CA GLU A 84 17.68 -3.12 4.67
C GLU A 84 17.18 -4.07 3.60
N LEU A 85 16.99 -3.55 2.39
CA LEU A 85 16.67 -4.37 1.23
C LEU A 85 17.91 -5.18 0.83
N ASP A 86 17.72 -6.48 0.65
CA ASP A 86 18.76 -7.35 0.12
C ASP A 86 18.90 -7.22 -1.41
N LYS A 87 19.72 -8.09 -2.01
CA LYS A 87 19.97 -8.07 -3.46
C LYS A 87 18.73 -8.50 -4.26
N SER A 88 17.99 -9.52 -3.81
CA SER A 88 16.82 -10.03 -4.53
C SER A 88 15.68 -9.02 -4.50
N GLN A 89 15.44 -8.37 -3.37
CA GLN A 89 14.45 -7.30 -3.23
C GLN A 89 14.81 -6.05 -4.04
N LYS A 90 16.11 -5.77 -4.23
CA LYS A 90 16.56 -4.68 -5.10
C LYS A 90 16.41 -5.01 -6.58
N SER A 91 16.57 -6.28 -6.97
CA SER A 91 16.38 -6.72 -8.35
C SER A 91 14.91 -6.88 -8.73
N ASP A 92 14.07 -7.32 -7.80
CA ASP A 92 12.61 -7.41 -7.97
C ASP A 92 11.88 -6.61 -6.87
N PRO A 93 11.85 -5.26 -7.01
CA PRO A 93 11.18 -4.41 -6.05
C PRO A 93 9.64 -4.56 -6.08
N ILE A 94 9.06 -5.17 -7.12
CA ILE A 94 7.61 -5.41 -7.18
C ILE A 94 7.25 -6.58 -6.27
N ALA A 95 7.93 -7.71 -6.40
CA ALA A 95 7.70 -8.83 -5.50
C ALA A 95 7.89 -8.42 -4.03
N ALA A 96 8.93 -7.62 -3.75
CA ALA A 96 9.17 -7.04 -2.44
C ALA A 96 8.02 -6.12 -1.97
N PHE A 97 7.43 -5.33 -2.87
CA PHE A 97 6.26 -4.52 -2.53
C PHE A 97 5.04 -5.39 -2.23
N LEU A 98 4.74 -6.38 -3.08
CA LEU A 98 3.53 -7.21 -2.97
C LEU A 98 3.53 -8.02 -1.68
N VAL A 99 4.67 -8.63 -1.35
CA VAL A 99 4.82 -9.34 -0.07
C VAL A 99 4.68 -8.37 1.10
N ALA A 100 5.26 -7.17 1.02
CA ALA A 100 5.15 -6.17 2.07
C ALA A 100 3.72 -5.64 2.26
N ASP A 101 2.96 -5.48 1.18
CA ASP A 101 1.58 -5.02 1.24
C ASP A 101 0.68 -6.09 1.86
N TYR A 102 0.81 -7.34 1.40
CA TYR A 102 0.05 -8.48 1.93
C TYR A 102 0.30 -8.69 3.43
N PHE A 103 1.58 -8.74 3.83
CA PHE A 103 1.98 -8.88 5.23
C PHE A 103 1.93 -7.56 6.01
N GLN A 104 1.40 -6.48 5.42
CA GLN A 104 1.20 -5.17 6.07
C GLN A 104 2.48 -4.60 6.73
N VAL A 105 3.62 -4.79 6.07
CA VAL A 105 4.94 -4.27 6.47
C VAL A 105 5.17 -2.92 5.80
N ALA A 106 4.53 -1.87 6.34
CA ALA A 106 4.54 -0.54 5.73
C ALA A 106 5.95 0.02 5.41
N PRO A 107 6.98 -0.12 6.28
CA PRO A 107 8.31 0.39 5.96
C PRO A 107 9.01 -0.37 4.83
N LEU A 108 8.74 -1.67 4.65
CA LEU A 108 9.28 -2.42 3.51
C LEU A 108 8.59 -1.97 2.23
N ARG A 109 7.27 -1.81 2.29
CA ARG A 109 6.45 -1.34 1.15
C ARG A 109 6.92 0.01 0.63
N ILE A 110 7.22 0.96 1.53
CA ILE A 110 7.76 2.28 1.15
C ILE A 110 9.13 2.14 0.48
N LYS A 111 10.09 1.42 1.08
CA LYS A 111 11.43 1.25 0.49
C LYS A 111 11.39 0.49 -0.84
N ALA A 112 10.52 -0.51 -0.98
CA ALA A 112 10.33 -1.23 -2.22
C ALA A 112 9.79 -0.31 -3.33
N ALA A 113 8.82 0.56 -3.01
CA ALA A 113 8.32 1.57 -3.95
C ALA A 113 9.39 2.60 -4.34
N GLU A 114 10.22 3.05 -3.39
CA GLU A 114 11.35 3.94 -3.67
C GLU A 114 12.38 3.28 -4.59
N GLN A 115 12.71 2.01 -4.33
CA GLN A 115 13.63 1.23 -5.14
C GLN A 115 13.06 0.97 -6.54
N LEU A 116 11.76 0.71 -6.65
CA LEU A 116 11.05 0.62 -7.93
C LEU A 116 11.16 1.94 -8.69
N ASN A 117 10.84 3.07 -8.05
CA ASN A 117 10.94 4.39 -8.68
C ASN A 117 12.36 4.71 -9.15
N LYS A 118 13.38 4.34 -8.37
CA LYS A 118 14.79 4.49 -8.77
C LYS A 118 15.10 3.62 -9.98
N GLY A 119 14.75 2.33 -9.92
CA GLY A 119 14.92 1.41 -11.04
C GLY A 119 14.23 1.94 -12.29
N LEU A 120 12.96 2.35 -12.20
CA LEU A 120 12.20 2.92 -13.30
C LEU A 120 12.86 4.16 -13.93
N LYS A 121 13.43 5.07 -13.12
CA LYS A 121 14.24 6.21 -13.62
C LYS A 121 15.56 5.78 -14.27
N ASP A 122 16.17 4.70 -13.80
CA ASP A 122 17.37 4.14 -14.42
C ASP A 122 17.01 3.43 -15.74
N LEU A 123 15.85 2.75 -15.80
CA LEU A 123 15.34 2.00 -16.95
C LEU A 123 14.92 2.91 -18.12
N THR A 124 14.56 4.17 -17.83
CA THR A 124 14.35 5.20 -18.85
C THR A 124 15.63 5.57 -19.61
N SER A 125 16.80 5.10 -19.17
CA SER A 125 18.04 5.13 -19.95
C SER A 125 18.14 3.93 -20.89
N LYS A 126 17.48 3.98 -22.06
CA LYS A 126 17.58 3.15 -23.32
C LYS A 126 17.79 1.62 -23.28
N LYS A 127 18.27 0.97 -22.21
CA LYS A 127 18.83 -0.41 -22.23
C LYS A 127 17.91 -1.48 -21.62
N PHE A 128 16.78 -1.12 -21.01
CA PHE A 128 16.02 -2.06 -20.18
C PHE A 128 14.48 -1.96 -20.31
N PHE A 129 13.97 -1.48 -21.44
CA PHE A 129 12.54 -1.25 -21.64
C PHE A 129 11.64 -2.50 -21.54
N VAL A 130 12.19 -3.70 -21.79
CA VAL A 130 11.47 -4.97 -21.69
C VAL A 130 10.98 -5.24 -20.26
N ASN A 131 11.84 -4.97 -19.26
CA ASN A 131 11.46 -5.13 -17.86
C ASN A 131 10.41 -4.09 -17.46
N PHE A 132 10.55 -2.85 -17.94
CA PHE A 132 9.57 -1.78 -17.72
C PHE A 132 8.17 -2.16 -18.22
N LYS A 133 8.04 -2.68 -19.45
CA LYS A 133 6.76 -3.13 -19.99
C LYS A 133 6.13 -4.25 -19.16
N ARG A 134 6.91 -5.29 -18.85
CA ARG A 134 6.45 -6.40 -18.01
C ARG A 134 5.93 -5.91 -16.66
N TYR A 135 6.63 -4.97 -16.04
CA TYR A 135 6.21 -4.36 -14.78
C TYR A 135 4.91 -3.57 -14.90
N CYS A 136 4.75 -2.77 -15.96
CA CYS A 136 3.51 -2.03 -16.20
C CYS A 136 2.32 -3.00 -16.35
N HIS A 137 2.47 -4.11 -17.07
CA HIS A 137 1.40 -5.08 -17.21
C HIS A 137 1.00 -5.75 -15.88
N ILE A 138 1.98 -6.12 -15.06
CA ILE A 138 1.69 -6.72 -13.74
C ILE A 138 0.93 -5.72 -12.87
N VAL A 139 1.43 -4.50 -12.76
CA VAL A 139 0.85 -3.49 -11.86
C VAL A 139 -0.51 -3.00 -12.34
N LEU A 140 -0.64 -2.62 -13.62
CA LEU A 140 -1.89 -2.08 -14.16
C LEU A 140 -2.98 -3.15 -14.27
N GLY A 141 -2.61 -4.40 -14.51
CA GLY A 141 -3.56 -5.51 -14.62
C GLY A 141 -4.00 -6.07 -13.27
N GLN A 142 -3.08 -6.24 -12.32
CA GLN A 142 -3.36 -6.97 -11.07
C GLN A 142 -3.55 -6.04 -9.87
N HIS A 143 -3.09 -4.79 -9.95
CA HIS A 143 -3.08 -3.86 -8.83
C HIS A 143 -3.62 -2.45 -9.15
N PRO A 144 -4.80 -2.32 -9.80
CA PRO A 144 -5.41 -1.02 -10.04
C PRO A 144 -5.83 -0.34 -8.73
N GLY A 145 -5.74 0.98 -8.67
CA GLY A 145 -6.09 1.81 -7.51
C GLY A 145 -5.07 1.78 -6.36
N THR A 146 -3.99 1.01 -6.50
CA THR A 146 -2.97 0.87 -5.45
C THR A 146 -1.88 1.95 -5.56
N PRO A 147 -1.07 2.15 -4.50
CA PRO A 147 0.12 2.99 -4.59
C PRO A 147 1.13 2.54 -5.67
N LEU A 148 1.12 1.26 -6.08
CA LEU A 148 1.93 0.78 -7.20
C LEU A 148 1.47 1.37 -8.53
N GLU A 149 0.16 1.34 -8.77
CA GLU A 149 -0.40 1.94 -9.99
C GLU A 149 -0.05 3.43 -10.04
N GLN A 150 -0.17 4.15 -8.93
CA GLN A 150 0.22 5.57 -8.85
C GLN A 150 1.71 5.78 -9.13
N ALA A 151 2.59 4.91 -8.63
CA ALA A 151 4.02 4.98 -8.91
C ALA A 151 4.33 4.76 -10.39
N VAL A 152 3.69 3.76 -11.02
CA VAL A 152 3.83 3.48 -12.46
C VAL A 152 3.31 4.65 -13.30
N ILE A 153 2.10 5.16 -13.01
CA ILE A 153 1.53 6.34 -13.69
C ILE A 153 2.46 7.53 -13.57
N LYS A 154 2.99 7.80 -12.36
CA LYS A 154 3.92 8.91 -12.13
C LYS A 154 5.20 8.79 -12.95
N VAL A 155 5.78 7.59 -13.02
CA VAL A 155 6.99 7.37 -13.83
C VAL A 155 6.70 7.56 -15.31
N ILE A 156 5.58 7.04 -15.80
CA ILE A 156 5.17 7.23 -17.20
C ILE A 156 4.96 8.73 -17.47
N SER A 157 4.28 9.45 -16.58
CA SER A 157 4.05 10.90 -16.75
C SER A 157 5.35 11.70 -16.75
N ASP A 158 6.30 11.35 -15.87
CA ASP A 158 7.61 12.03 -15.78
C ASP A 158 8.49 11.77 -17.02
N ASN A 159 8.23 10.70 -17.80
CA ASN A 159 9.04 10.26 -18.93
C ASN A 159 8.24 10.09 -20.23
N LEU A 160 7.13 10.82 -20.37
CA LEU A 160 6.09 10.58 -21.37
C LEU A 160 6.64 10.55 -22.80
N GLN A 161 7.53 11.49 -23.14
CA GLN A 161 8.14 11.57 -24.48
C GLN A 161 8.87 10.29 -24.88
N MET A 162 9.65 9.69 -23.97
CA MET A 162 10.37 8.44 -24.25
C MET A 162 9.43 7.23 -24.31
N VAL A 163 8.42 7.17 -23.44
CA VAL A 163 7.42 6.09 -23.46
C VAL A 163 6.62 6.11 -24.77
N MET A 164 6.26 7.30 -25.25
CA MET A 164 5.51 7.49 -26.49
C MET A 164 6.33 7.25 -27.75
N HIS A 165 7.56 7.77 -27.81
CA HIS A 165 8.31 7.82 -29.07
C HIS A 165 9.45 6.79 -29.18
N ASP A 166 10.10 6.43 -28.07
CA ASP A 166 11.37 5.68 -28.13
C ASP A 166 11.23 4.18 -27.83
N SER A 167 10.04 3.73 -27.38
CA SER A 167 9.91 2.41 -26.77
C SER A 167 8.84 1.48 -27.33
N GLY A 168 7.88 2.03 -28.09
CA GLY A 168 6.67 1.32 -28.50
C GLY A 168 5.89 0.72 -27.32
N ALA A 169 6.10 1.23 -26.09
CA ALA A 169 5.37 0.78 -24.91
C ALA A 169 4.04 1.49 -24.76
N TRP A 170 3.94 2.72 -25.25
CA TRP A 170 2.72 3.51 -25.15
C TRP A 170 1.53 2.80 -25.78
N ASP A 171 1.62 2.48 -27.07
CA ASP A 171 0.52 1.87 -27.83
C ASP A 171 0.06 0.55 -27.18
N GLU A 172 1.01 -0.33 -26.88
CA GLU A 172 0.76 -1.63 -26.21
C GLU A 172 0.06 -1.46 -24.85
N LEU A 173 0.51 -0.50 -24.03
CA LEU A 173 -0.06 -0.26 -22.72
C LEU A 173 -1.43 0.42 -22.80
N THR A 174 -1.65 1.35 -23.73
CA THR A 174 -2.95 2.00 -23.90
C THR A 174 -3.99 1.10 -24.54
N ASP A 175 -3.57 0.16 -25.40
CA ASP A 175 -4.45 -0.87 -25.94
C ASP A 175 -4.87 -1.86 -24.84
N ALA A 176 -3.92 -2.31 -24.02
CA ALA A 176 -4.20 -3.23 -22.92
C ALA A 176 -4.96 -2.57 -21.74
N TYR A 177 -4.72 -1.29 -21.49
CA TYR A 177 -5.29 -0.54 -20.35
C TYR A 177 -5.86 0.81 -20.81
N PRO A 178 -7.08 0.85 -21.40
CA PRO A 178 -7.64 2.07 -22.01
C PRO A 178 -7.77 3.29 -21.08
N SER A 179 -7.92 3.06 -19.76
CA SER A 179 -7.99 4.15 -18.77
C SER A 179 -6.65 4.81 -18.45
N LEU A 180 -5.53 4.19 -18.86
CA LEU A 180 -4.17 4.64 -18.53
C LEU A 180 -3.91 6.06 -19.03
N GLY A 181 -4.26 6.35 -20.28
CA GLY A 181 -4.06 7.68 -20.88
C GLY A 181 -4.78 8.78 -20.09
N THR A 182 -6.04 8.55 -19.71
CA THR A 182 -6.80 9.51 -18.89
C THR A 182 -6.19 9.68 -17.50
N LYS A 183 -5.73 8.60 -16.86
CA LYS A 183 -5.08 8.67 -15.54
C LYS A 183 -3.78 9.48 -15.59
N ILE A 184 -2.97 9.30 -16.64
CA ILE A 184 -1.74 10.05 -16.85
C ILE A 184 -2.05 11.54 -17.10
N LEU A 185 -3.03 11.85 -17.95
CA LEU A 185 -3.45 13.23 -18.18
C LEU A 185 -3.94 13.90 -16.90
N ASN A 186 -4.75 13.20 -16.10
CA ASN A 186 -5.19 13.71 -14.80
C ASN A 186 -4.03 13.93 -13.82
N MET A 187 -2.96 13.14 -13.90
CA MET A 187 -1.75 13.32 -13.09
C MET A 187 -0.97 14.57 -13.51
N ILE A 188 -0.78 14.76 -14.82
CA ILE A 188 -0.03 15.90 -15.40
C ILE A 188 -0.79 17.22 -15.18
N TYR A 189 -2.09 17.19 -15.37
CA TYR A 189 -2.98 18.36 -15.27
C TYR A 189 -3.74 18.39 -13.94
N ALA A 190 -3.29 17.65 -12.93
CA ALA A 190 -3.92 17.65 -11.60
C ALA A 190 -4.02 19.10 -11.11
N LYS A 191 -5.27 19.58 -10.98
CA LYS A 191 -5.57 20.93 -10.51
C LYS A 191 -4.89 21.09 -9.14
N PRO A 192 -4.04 22.12 -8.92
CA PRO A 192 -3.43 22.32 -7.62
C PRO A 192 -4.54 22.42 -6.58
N ALA A 193 -4.42 21.66 -5.48
CA ALA A 193 -5.36 21.77 -4.37
C ALA A 193 -5.47 23.26 -4.00
N PRO A 194 -6.69 23.83 -3.91
CA PRO A 194 -6.81 25.21 -3.45
C PRO A 194 -6.11 25.32 -2.10
N PRO A 195 -5.32 26.39 -1.85
CA PRO A 195 -4.66 26.56 -0.58
C PRO A 195 -5.72 26.45 0.51
N VAL A 196 -5.47 25.58 1.48
CA VAL A 196 -6.31 25.44 2.68
C VAL A 196 -6.21 26.76 3.42
N THR A 197 -7.07 27.71 3.06
CA THR A 197 -7.25 28.92 3.84
C THR A 197 -7.93 28.45 5.12
N ASN A 198 -7.17 28.53 6.22
CA ASN A 198 -7.73 28.43 7.55
C ASN A 198 -8.74 29.57 7.71
N ILE A 199 -9.99 29.32 7.34
CA ILE A 199 -11.11 30.15 7.76
C ILE A 199 -11.25 29.88 9.26
N LYS A 200 -10.59 30.71 10.07
CA LYS A 200 -10.94 30.87 11.48
C LYS A 200 -12.45 31.16 11.50
N ARG A 201 -13.24 30.19 11.95
CA ARG A 201 -14.63 30.47 12.33
C ARG A 201 -14.57 31.52 13.45
N PRO A 202 -15.14 32.72 13.28
CA PRO A 202 -15.24 33.63 14.39
C PRO A 202 -16.18 33.04 15.43
N VAL A 203 -15.64 32.88 16.64
CA VAL A 203 -16.38 32.50 17.83
C VAL A 203 -17.16 33.72 18.29
N GLY A 204 -18.50 33.59 18.33
CA GLY A 204 -19.38 34.31 19.24
C GLY A 204 -19.67 35.77 18.96
N VAL A 205 -20.90 36.06 18.54
CA VAL A 205 -21.69 37.14 19.14
C VAL A 205 -23.15 36.71 19.16
N ALA A 206 -23.63 36.39 20.35
CA ALA A 206 -25.04 36.41 20.70
C ALA A 206 -25.45 37.87 21.01
N PHE A 207 -26.76 38.07 21.21
CA PHE A 207 -27.52 39.32 21.47
C PHE A 207 -27.98 40.03 20.18
N ASP A 208 -29.25 40.40 19.98
CA ASP A 208 -30.35 40.55 20.94
C ASP A 208 -31.73 40.49 20.25
N ASP A 209 -32.75 40.28 21.08
CA ASP A 209 -34.19 40.32 20.83
C ASP A 209 -34.66 41.54 20.02
N THR A 210 -35.69 41.36 19.16
CA THR A 210 -36.94 42.14 19.20
C THR A 210 -37.96 41.80 18.08
N LEU A 211 -39.24 41.81 18.48
CA LEU A 211 -40.49 42.06 17.72
C LEU A 211 -41.33 40.87 17.15
N GLN A 212 -42.13 40.31 18.05
CA GLN A 212 -43.61 40.27 18.03
C GLN A 212 -44.42 39.99 16.74
N SER A 213 -45.27 38.96 16.89
CA SER A 213 -46.73 38.94 16.68
C SER A 213 -47.30 38.60 15.30
N GLY A 214 -48.20 37.60 15.30
CA GLY A 214 -49.07 37.27 14.16
C GLY A 214 -49.80 35.94 14.32
N ARG A 215 -50.76 35.86 15.25
CA ARG A 215 -51.78 34.78 15.27
C ARG A 215 -52.77 35.01 14.11
N SER A 216 -53.05 33.98 13.32
CA SER A 216 -54.44 33.58 13.03
C SER A 216 -54.53 32.17 12.42
N THR A 217 -55.58 31.47 12.84
CA THR A 217 -55.95 30.05 12.76
C THR A 217 -56.22 29.48 11.37
N PRO A 218 -56.14 28.14 11.18
CA PRO A 218 -56.79 27.45 10.07
C PRO A 218 -58.21 27.00 10.45
N LYS A 219 -59.21 27.29 9.61
CA LYS A 219 -60.56 26.71 9.66
C LYS A 219 -60.79 25.87 8.39
N GLY A 220 -61.12 24.59 8.60
CA GLY A 220 -62.29 24.00 7.95
C GLY A 220 -62.08 22.78 7.04
N ARG A 221 -62.55 21.62 7.57
CA ARG A 221 -63.32 20.52 6.94
C ARG A 221 -62.65 19.77 5.76
N GLY A 222 -62.58 18.45 5.69
CA GLY A 222 -63.23 17.35 6.40
C GLY A 222 -63.45 16.20 5.40
N PHE A 223 -63.25 14.94 5.78
CA PHE A 223 -64.09 13.77 5.46
C PHE A 223 -63.38 12.47 5.88
N ARG A 224 -64.13 11.58 6.53
CA ARG A 224 -63.75 10.19 6.90
C ARG A 224 -63.93 9.26 5.70
N PRO A 225 -63.28 8.08 5.73
CA PRO A 225 -64.02 6.83 5.95
C PRO A 225 -63.35 6.02 7.08
N GLY A 226 -64.04 5.26 7.93
CA GLY A 226 -65.13 4.34 7.64
C GLY A 226 -64.57 2.91 7.78
N SER A 227 -64.39 2.46 9.02
CA SER A 227 -64.11 1.08 9.38
C SER A 227 -65.37 0.24 9.25
N ASN A 228 -65.28 -0.97 8.70
CA ASN A 228 -66.04 -2.11 9.22
C ASN A 228 -65.45 -3.44 8.75
N HIS A 229 -65.41 -4.36 9.72
CA HIS A 229 -65.50 -5.82 9.69
C HIS A 229 -65.10 -6.59 8.43
#